data_AF-A0A969RHS6-F1
#
_entry.id   AF-A0A969RHS6-F1
#
_cell.length_a   1.000
_cell.length_b   1.000
_cell.length_c   1.000
_cell.angle_alpha   90.00
_cell.angle_beta   90.00
_cell.angle_gamma   90.00
#
_symmetry.space_group_name_H-M   'P 1'
#
loop_
_entity.id
_entity.type
_entity.pdbx_description
1 polymer ?
#
loop_
_entity_poly.entity_id
_entity_poly.type
_entity_poly.pdbx_seq_one_letter_code
_entity_poly.pdbx_strand_id
1 'polypeptide(L)'
;MKIGRFFSLQKGQVGQYLSPRVLVIRTPFQLIKPQEFCYFGFETITQAQKFAQRLTIAGYAFQLQKSQVLTQFAYEIKLLGHRDLAKSLAYWDRQDYKQFGLDATSPPVSSRRQKQETATAKTGTIAA
;
A
#
# COMPACT_ATOMS: atom_id res chain seq x y z
N MET A 1 0.39 -8.68 -0.19
CA MET A 1 -0.40 -7.45 -0.42
C MET A 1 0.22 -6.63 -1.54
N LYS A 2 -0.57 -6.03 -2.46
CA LYS A 2 -0.04 -5.11 -3.48
C LYS A 2 -0.27 -3.66 -3.03
N ILE A 3 0.80 -2.99 -2.61
CA ILE A 3 0.76 -1.59 -2.17
C ILE A 3 0.40 -0.69 -3.36
N GLY A 4 -0.43 0.32 -3.12
CA GLY A 4 -0.85 1.33 -4.10
C GLY A 4 -1.98 0.89 -5.03
N ARG A 5 -2.30 -0.41 -5.11
CA ARG A 5 -3.40 -0.91 -5.95
C ARG A 5 -4.72 -0.93 -5.18
N PHE A 6 -5.80 -0.62 -5.88
CA PHE A 6 -7.16 -0.75 -5.37
C PHE A 6 -7.64 -2.20 -5.45
N PHE A 7 -8.48 -2.61 -4.51
CA PHE A 7 -9.16 -3.89 -4.52
C PHE A 7 -10.59 -3.72 -4.01
N SER A 8 -11.51 -4.52 -4.55
CA SER A 8 -12.90 -4.51 -4.11
C SER A 8 -13.02 -5.21 -2.76
N LEU A 9 -13.71 -4.54 -1.85
CA LEU A 9 -14.26 -5.13 -0.64
C LEU A 9 -15.76 -5.30 -0.89
N GLN A 10 -16.35 -6.38 -0.39
CA GLN A 10 -17.79 -6.64 -0.58
C GLN A 10 -18.64 -5.43 -0.13
N LYS A 11 -19.91 -5.38 -0.55
CA LYS A 11 -20.85 -4.30 -0.19
C LYS A 11 -20.45 -2.91 -0.73
N GLY A 12 -19.82 -2.87 -1.91
CA GLY A 12 -19.48 -1.62 -2.59
C GLY A 12 -18.33 -0.84 -1.94
N GLN A 13 -17.47 -1.54 -1.18
CA GLN A 13 -16.29 -0.96 -0.56
C GLN A 13 -15.07 -1.13 -1.48
N VAL A 14 -14.11 -0.21 -1.37
CA VAL A 14 -12.84 -0.28 -2.10
C VAL A 14 -11.71 -0.06 -1.12
N GLY A 15 -10.81 -1.04 -1.03
CA GLY A 15 -9.59 -0.97 -0.23
C GLY A 15 -8.39 -0.52 -1.04
N GLN A 16 -7.46 0.18 -0.40
CA GLN A 16 -6.15 0.52 -0.94
C GLN A 16 -5.10 0.48 0.17
N TYR A 17 -4.14 -0.42 0.06
CA TYR A 17 -2.97 -0.40 0.95
C TYR A 17 -2.03 0.73 0.53
N LEU A 18 -1.78 1.67 1.44
CA LEU A 18 -0.78 2.71 1.25
C LEU A 18 0.58 2.27 1.78
N SER A 19 0.65 1.36 2.74
CA SER A 19 1.88 0.68 3.14
C SER A 19 1.50 -0.68 3.76
N PRO A 20 2.44 -1.50 4.25
CA PRO A 20 2.10 -2.72 4.98
C PRO A 20 1.19 -2.46 6.18
N ARG A 21 1.41 -1.36 6.90
CA ARG A 21 0.67 -0.95 8.11
C ARG A 21 -0.51 -0.03 7.86
N VAL A 22 -0.60 0.59 6.68
CA VAL A 22 -1.63 1.60 6.39
C VAL A 22 -2.58 1.13 5.29
N LEU A 23 -3.86 1.01 5.63
CA LEU A 23 -4.94 0.67 4.71
C LEU A 23 -6.00 1.76 4.69
N VAL A 24 -6.51 2.09 3.51
CA VAL A 24 -7.66 2.99 3.36
C VAL A 24 -8.81 2.23 2.74
N ILE A 25 -9.99 2.31 3.34
CA ILE A 25 -11.24 1.74 2.83
C ILE A 25 -12.20 2.87 2.52
N ARG A 26 -12.75 2.89 1.31
CA ARG A 26 -13.75 3.84 0.86
C ARG A 26 -15.06 3.14 0.51
N THR A 27 -16.16 3.89 0.64
CA THR A 27 -17.48 3.52 0.13
C THR A 27 -17.89 4.49 -0.99
N PRO A 28 -17.31 4.37 -2.19
CA PRO A 28 -17.49 5.37 -3.25
C PRO A 28 -18.93 5.45 -3.80
N PHE A 29 -19.73 4.40 -3.62
CA PHE A 29 -21.08 4.30 -4.19
C PHE A 29 -22.21 4.65 -3.19
N GLN A 30 -21.88 5.14 -1.99
CA GLN A 30 -22.90 5.59 -1.05
C GLN A 30 -23.46 6.95 -1.47
N LEU A 31 -24.78 7.01 -1.67
CA LEU A 31 -25.50 8.19 -2.17
C LEU A 31 -25.48 9.40 -1.22
N ILE A 32 -25.36 9.20 0.09
CA ILE A 32 -25.60 10.26 1.08
C ILE A 32 -24.29 10.97 1.45
N LYS A 33 -23.25 10.23 1.86
CA LYS A 33 -21.88 10.74 2.05
C LYS A 33 -20.90 9.60 1.83
N PRO A 34 -19.92 9.71 0.92
CA PRO A 34 -18.87 8.72 0.81
C PRO A 34 -18.08 8.67 2.11
N GLN A 35 -18.07 7.51 2.77
CA GLN A 35 -17.34 7.30 4.00
C GLN A 35 -15.96 6.70 3.69
N GLU A 36 -14.93 7.33 4.23
CA GLU A 36 -13.55 6.88 4.14
C GLU A 36 -13.05 6.52 5.54
N PHE A 37 -12.43 5.36 5.67
CA PHE A 37 -11.80 4.91 6.90
C PHE A 37 -10.33 4.61 6.63
N CYS A 38 -9.47 5.11 7.50
CA CYS A 38 -8.05 4.79 7.52
C CYS A 38 -7.77 3.81 8.67
N TYR A 39 -7.05 2.75 8.38
CA TYR A 39 -6.64 1.73 9.33
C TYR A 39 -5.13 1.72 9.46
N PHE A 40 -4.66 1.70 10.70
CA PHE A 40 -3.25 1.69 11.08
C PHE A 40 -2.96 0.47 11.94
N GLY A 41 -2.05 -0.39 11.50
CA GLY A 41 -1.71 -1.65 12.16
C GLY A 41 -0.53 -1.53 13.13
N PHE A 42 -0.61 -2.23 14.26
CA PHE A 42 0.39 -2.25 15.33
C PHE A 42 0.62 -3.67 15.87
N GLU A 43 1.88 -4.02 16.11
CA GLU A 43 2.26 -5.33 16.64
C GLU A 43 1.94 -5.48 18.12
N THR A 44 1.99 -4.37 18.87
CA THR A 44 1.77 -4.36 20.31
C THR A 44 0.77 -3.29 20.72
N ILE A 45 0.06 -3.54 21.83
CA ILE A 45 -0.91 -2.58 22.37
C ILE A 45 -0.23 -1.28 22.79
N THR A 46 0.99 -1.35 23.32
CA THR A 46 1.76 -0.19 23.77
C THR A 46 2.06 0.78 22.63
N GLN A 47 2.43 0.26 21.45
CA GLN A 47 2.64 1.09 20.25
C GLN A 47 1.34 1.76 19.82
N ALA A 48 0.24 0.99 19.78
CA ALA A 48 -1.06 1.50 19.39
C ALA A 48 -1.56 2.59 20.36
N GLN A 49 -1.41 2.39 21.68
CA GLN A 49 -1.78 3.38 22.70
C GLN A 49 -0.95 4.66 22.61
N LYS A 50 0.36 4.56 22.39
CA LYS A 50 1.21 5.74 22.18
C LYS A 50 0.76 6.55 20.96
N PHE A 51 0.40 5.87 19.87
CA PHE A 51 -0.12 6.54 18.68
C PHE A 51 -1.51 7.14 18.93
N ALA A 52 -2.39 6.41 19.61
CA ALA A 52 -3.71 6.89 20.03
C ALA A 52 -3.61 8.18 20.86
N GLN A 53 -2.68 8.26 21.81
CA GLN A 53 -2.45 9.49 22.59
C GLN A 53 -2.10 10.68 21.70
N ARG A 54 -1.24 10.49 20.68
CA ARG A 54 -0.91 11.54 19.71
C ARG A 54 -2.12 11.98 18.90
N LEU A 55 -2.97 11.03 18.48
CA LEU A 55 -4.21 11.33 17.79
C LEU A 55 -5.18 12.13 18.66
N THR A 56 -5.31 11.77 19.94
CA THR A 56 -6.14 12.50 20.91
C THR A 56 -5.66 13.94 21.09
N ILE A 57 -4.36 14.15 21.27
CA ILE A 57 -3.77 15.49 21.42
C ILE A 57 -4.04 16.34 20.18
N ALA A 58 -4.00 15.74 18.99
CA ALA A 58 -4.27 16.43 17.73
C ALA A 58 -5.77 16.55 17.39
N GLY A 59 -6.68 16.10 18.27
CA GLY A 59 -8.12 16.27 18.11
C GLY A 59 -8.79 15.31 17.12
N TYR A 60 -8.15 14.20 16.77
CA TYR A 60 -8.72 13.22 15.84
C TYR A 60 -9.70 12.27 16.52
N ALA A 61 -10.80 11.95 15.84
CA ALA A 61 -11.75 10.94 16.29
C ALA A 61 -11.39 9.55 15.74
N PHE A 62 -10.99 8.62 16.61
CA PHE A 62 -10.54 7.28 16.24
C PHE A 62 -11.08 6.20 17.18
N GLN A 63 -10.92 4.94 16.76
CA GLN A 63 -11.20 3.75 17.55
C GLN A 63 -9.95 2.86 17.59
N LEU A 64 -9.50 2.51 18.79
CA LEU A 64 -8.47 1.50 19.01
C LEU A 64 -9.14 0.16 19.28
N GLN A 65 -8.77 -0.88 18.52
CA GLN A 65 -9.35 -2.22 18.66
C GLN A 65 -8.35 -3.32 18.36
N LYS A 66 -8.70 -4.57 18.69
CA LYS A 66 -8.00 -5.75 18.14
C LYS A 66 -8.19 -5.78 16.63
N SER A 67 -7.16 -6.19 15.90
CA SER A 67 -7.21 -6.20 14.45
C SER A 67 -8.32 -7.08 13.91
N GLN A 68 -9.11 -6.52 13.01
CA GLN A 68 -10.13 -7.23 12.25
C GLN A 68 -9.89 -7.10 10.75
N VAL A 69 -9.35 -5.96 10.34
CA VAL A 69 -9.10 -5.65 8.92
C VAL A 69 -7.63 -5.90 8.58
N LEU A 70 -6.72 -5.42 9.44
CA LEU A 70 -5.28 -5.59 9.27
C LEU A 70 -4.79 -6.84 10.02
N THR A 71 -5.22 -8.02 9.56
CA THR A 71 -5.03 -9.30 10.28
C THR A 71 -3.57 -9.70 10.52
N GLN A 72 -2.62 -9.11 9.79
CA GLN A 72 -1.19 -9.29 10.02
C GLN A 72 -0.65 -8.57 11.27
N PHE A 73 -1.44 -7.70 11.90
CA PHE A 73 -1.10 -7.00 13.13
C PHE A 73 -2.04 -7.43 14.26
N ALA A 74 -1.62 -7.31 15.51
CA ALA A 74 -2.47 -7.69 16.65
C ALA A 74 -3.50 -6.59 16.99
N TYR A 75 -3.14 -5.33 16.77
CA TYR A 75 -3.97 -4.18 17.08
C TYR A 75 -4.09 -3.26 15.87
N GLU A 76 -5.24 -2.61 15.75
CA GLU A 76 -5.46 -1.61 14.72
C GLU A 76 -6.16 -0.37 15.29
N ILE A 77 -5.84 0.78 14.70
CA ILE A 77 -6.57 2.02 14.92
C ILE A 77 -7.36 2.34 13.66
N LYS A 78 -8.67 2.48 13.82
CA LYS A 78 -9.60 2.91 12.80
C LYS A 78 -9.88 4.40 12.97
N LEU A 79 -9.54 5.17 11.96
CA LEU A 79 -9.74 6.62 11.89
C LEU A 79 -10.78 6.93 10.82
N LEU A 80 -11.75 7.79 11.13
CA LEU A 80 -12.72 8.25 10.14
C LEU A 80 -12.11 9.39 9.32
N GLY A 81 -12.02 9.21 8.00
CA GLY A 81 -11.47 10.21 7.08
C GLY A 81 -9.95 10.38 7.18
N HIS A 82 -9.49 11.62 6.94
CA HIS A 82 -8.09 12.05 7.06
C HIS A 82 -7.09 11.26 6.20
N ARG A 83 -7.40 11.14 4.90
CA ARG A 83 -6.53 10.49 3.91
C ARG A 83 -5.10 11.04 3.89
N ASP A 84 -4.92 12.34 4.09
CA ASP A 84 -3.61 12.96 4.01
C ASP A 84 -2.70 12.53 5.16
N LEU A 85 -3.24 12.36 6.37
CA LEU A 85 -2.52 11.74 7.48
C LEU A 85 -2.09 10.31 7.12
N ALA A 86 -2.99 9.52 6.54
CA ALA A 86 -2.67 8.16 6.10
C ALA A 86 -1.58 8.12 5.02
N LYS A 87 -1.58 9.06 4.07
CA LYS A 87 -0.49 9.19 3.08
C LYS A 87 0.84 9.56 3.74
N SER A 88 0.84 10.54 4.64
CA SER A 88 2.06 10.96 5.35
C SER A 88 2.64 9.82 6.17
N LEU A 89 1.81 9.08 6.90
CA LEU A 89 2.27 7.92 7.69
C LEU A 89 2.77 6.79 6.79
N ALA A 90 2.06 6.50 5.70
CA ALA A 90 2.51 5.50 4.73
C ALA A 90 3.84 5.90 4.06
N TYR A 91 4.07 7.19 3.85
CA TYR A 91 5.34 7.69 3.33
C TYR A 91 6.48 7.41 4.31
N TRP A 92 6.31 7.75 5.58
CA TRP A 92 7.30 7.48 6.62
C TRP A 92 7.55 5.98 6.80
N ASP A 93 6.49 5.18 6.87
CA ASP A 93 6.58 3.72 6.98
C ASP A 93 7.44 3.14 5.84
N ARG A 94 7.19 3.54 4.59
CA ARG A 94 7.99 3.09 3.43
C ARG A 94 9.44 3.55 3.46
N GLN A 95 9.75 4.72 4.04
CA GLN A 95 11.13 5.19 4.18
C GLN A 95 11.91 4.30 5.15
N ASP A 96 11.29 3.93 6.28
CA ASP A 96 11.88 2.99 7.23
C ASP A 96 12.15 1.64 6.56
N TYR A 97 11.18 1.09 5.81
CA TYR A 97 11.37 -0.17 5.07
C TYR A 97 12.56 -0.15 4.10
N LYS A 98 12.77 0.96 3.39
CA LYS A 98 13.91 1.13 2.47
C LYS A 98 15.24 1.27 3.21
N GLN A 99 15.26 1.96 4.34
CA GLN A 99 16.48 2.13 5.14
C GLN A 99 16.91 0.83 5.83
N PHE A 100 15.97 -0.04 6.18
CA PHE A 100 16.25 -1.32 6.82
C PHE A 100 16.32 -2.51 5.86
N GLY A 101 16.31 -2.29 4.53
CA GLY A 101 16.48 -3.35 3.53
C GLY A 101 15.37 -4.41 3.51
N LEU A 102 14.20 -4.11 4.06
CA LEU A 102 13.06 -5.02 4.12
C LEU A 102 12.23 -4.90 2.83
N ASP A 103 12.87 -5.14 1.68
CA ASP A 103 12.22 -5.12 0.37
C ASP A 103 11.30 -6.34 0.19
N ALA A 104 10.12 -6.28 0.80
CA ALA A 104 9.01 -7.12 0.38
C ALA A 104 8.52 -6.61 -0.99
N THR A 105 9.02 -7.23 -2.06
CA THR A 105 8.59 -7.10 -3.47
C THR A 105 9.49 -6.22 -4.35
N SER A 106 10.73 -6.67 -4.59
CA SER A 106 11.38 -6.42 -5.88
C SER A 106 10.52 -7.05 -6.99
N PRO A 107 10.12 -6.33 -8.05
CA PRO A 107 9.69 -7.00 -9.26
C PRO A 107 10.89 -7.77 -9.83
N PRO A 108 10.71 -8.98 -10.43
CA PRO A 108 11.79 -9.52 -11.25
C PRO A 108 12.06 -8.49 -12.35
N VAL A 109 13.30 -8.00 -12.41
CA VAL A 109 13.84 -7.36 -13.61
C VAL A 109 13.69 -8.40 -14.72
N SER A 110 12.60 -8.28 -15.48
CA SER A 110 12.46 -8.99 -16.74
C SER A 110 13.43 -8.32 -17.70
N SER A 111 14.62 -8.90 -17.80
CA SER A 111 15.52 -8.74 -18.94
C SER A 111 14.75 -9.11 -20.21
N ARG A 112 14.04 -8.16 -20.81
CA ARG A 112 13.28 -8.38 -22.04
C ARG A 112 13.30 -7.14 -22.93
N ARG A 113 14.35 -7.04 -23.75
CA ARG A 113 14.29 -6.88 -25.22
C ARG A 113 15.61 -6.32 -25.75
N GLN A 114 16.39 -7.16 -26.42
CA GLN A 114 16.98 -6.79 -27.71
C GLN A 114 16.89 -8.02 -28.61
N LYS A 115 15.77 -8.12 -29.33
CA LYS A 115 15.70 -8.85 -30.60
C LYS A 115 15.86 -7.77 -31.66
N GLN A 116 17.02 -7.69 -32.28
CA GLN A 116 17.16 -7.13 -33.62
C GLN A 116 17.84 -8.19 -34.47
N GLU A 117 16.99 -8.99 -35.12
CA GLU A 117 17.32 -9.70 -36.34
C GLU A 117 17.62 -8.66 -37.42
N THR A 118 18.80 -8.73 -38.02
CA THR A 118 19.01 -8.35 -39.42
C THR A 118 19.84 -9.45 -40.06
N ALA A 119 19.16 -10.44 -40.61
CA ALA A 119 19.71 -11.30 -41.64
C ALA A 119 19.60 -10.54 -42.97
N THR A 120 20.73 -10.31 -43.63
CA THR A 120 20.74 -10.15 -45.10
C THR A 120 21.97 -10.89 -45.62
N ALA A 121 21.71 -12.08 -46.16
CA ALA A 121 22.69 -12.87 -46.88
C ALA A 121 23.12 -12.14 -48.17
N LYS A 122 24.43 -12.11 -48.43
CA LYS A 122 24.97 -11.87 -49.78
C LYS A 122 25.70 -13.13 -50.23
N THR A 123 24.99 -13.91 -51.04
CA THR A 123 25.57 -14.84 -52.00
C THR A 123 26.26 -14.01 -53.08
N GLY A 124 27.52 -14.34 -53.40
CA GLY A 124 28.31 -13.62 -54.39
C GLY A 124 29.54 -14.41 -54.80
N THR A 125 29.31 -15.49 -55.53
CA THR A 125 30.31 -16.16 -56.38
C THR A 125 30.78 -15.20 -57.46
N ILE A 126 32.09 -14.96 -57.58
CA ILE A 126 32.70 -14.61 -58.86
C ILE A 126 34.10 -15.22 -58.95
N ALA A 127 34.33 -15.91 -60.05
CA ALA A 127 35.55 -16.56 -60.45
C ALA A 127 36.56 -15.55 -61.03
N ALA A 128 37.85 -15.85 -60.88
CA ALA A 128 38.89 -15.78 -61.91
C ALA A 128 40.13 -16.52 -61.41
#